data_AF-A0A7S4VVA6-F1
#
_entry.id   AF-A0A7S4VVA6-F1
#
_cell.length_a   1.000
_cell.length_b   1.000
_cell.length_c   1.000
_cell.angle_alpha   90.00
_cell.angle_beta   90.00
_cell.angle_gamma   90.00
#
_symmetry.space_group_name_H-M   'P 1'
#
loop_
_entity.id
_entity.type
_entity.pdbx_description
1 polymer ?
#
loop_
_entity_poly.entity_id
_entity_poly.type
_entity_poly.pdbx_seq_one_letter_code
_entity_poly.pdbx_strand_id
1 'polypeptide(L)'
;TCAGLVSQPFAWTSIILGRCVGGVGNGFILTIFPVYAAELAPGQYRGKVLTLFQFNITVGIFLMALINNFLDGVSYGWRIGFAIQCIPCLIIFFMCIFFLPESPRYLMKQNREEEARAALEHLCRGTKNATVIAKNEI
;
A
#
# COMPACT_ATOMS: atom_id res chain seq x y z
N THR A 1 -29.30 -1.56 21.17
CA THR A 1 -30.48 -0.80 20.69
C THR A 1 -30.14 0.16 19.55
N CYS A 2 -29.49 -0.31 18.47
CA CYS A 2 -29.35 0.42 17.20
C CYS A 2 -29.54 -0.49 15.97
N ALA A 3 -29.93 -1.76 16.17
CA ALA A 3 -30.18 -2.71 15.08
C ALA A 3 -31.56 -2.51 14.40
N GLY A 4 -32.35 -1.53 14.87
CA GLY A 4 -33.73 -1.28 14.41
C GLY A 4 -33.94 0.00 13.60
N LEU A 5 -32.93 0.87 13.42
CA LEU A 5 -33.12 2.14 12.68
C LEU A 5 -32.76 2.08 11.19
N VAL A 6 -32.18 0.97 10.75
CA VAL A 6 -31.81 0.71 9.37
C VAL A 6 -32.44 -0.64 9.03
N SER A 7 -33.31 -0.69 8.02
CA SER A 7 -33.95 -1.94 7.64
C SER A 7 -32.89 -3.03 7.45
N GLN A 8 -33.14 -4.24 7.99
CA GLN A 8 -32.26 -5.40 7.84
C GLN A 8 -31.70 -5.53 6.39
N PRO A 9 -32.49 -5.39 5.31
CA PRO A 9 -31.96 -5.44 3.95
C PRO A 9 -30.94 -4.33 3.64
N PHE A 10 -31.13 -3.08 4.10
CA PHE A 10 -30.17 -2.00 3.85
C PHE A 10 -28.83 -2.23 4.56
N ALA A 11 -28.84 -2.79 5.78
CA ALA A 11 -27.61 -3.13 6.50
C ALA A 11 -26.78 -4.19 5.76
N TRP A 12 -27.45 -5.21 5.20
CA TRP A 12 -26.78 -6.23 4.38
C TRP A 12 -26.23 -5.66 3.07
N THR A 13 -27.02 -4.87 2.35
CA THR A 13 -26.58 -4.25 1.08
C THR A 13 -25.38 -3.32 1.29
N SER A 14 -25.35 -2.53 2.35
CA SER A 14 -24.24 -1.62 2.65
C SER A 14 -22.93 -2.35 2.98
N ILE A 15 -23.00 -3.47 3.73
CA ILE A 15 -21.83 -4.31 4.00
C ILE A 15 -21.30 -4.93 2.71
N ILE A 16 -22.18 -5.49 1.87
CA ILE A 16 -21.79 -6.13 0.60
C ILE A 16 -21.13 -5.11 -0.33
N LEU A 17 -21.75 -3.94 -0.52
CA LEU A 17 -21.19 -2.86 -1.33
C LEU A 17 -19.83 -2.40 -0.79
N GLY A 18 -19.69 -2.24 0.52
CA GLY A 18 -18.42 -1.89 1.16
C GLY A 18 -17.32 -2.92 0.88
N ARG A 19 -17.65 -4.22 0.90
CA ARG A 19 -16.70 -5.29 0.56
C ARG A 19 -16.33 -5.32 -0.92
N CYS A 20 -17.28 -5.05 -1.81
CA CYS A 20 -17.01 -4.96 -3.25
C CYS A 20 -16.04 -3.82 -3.53
N VAL A 21 -16.31 -2.61 -3.01
CA VAL A 21 -15.44 -1.43 -3.19
C VAL A 21 -14.07 -1.67 -2.57
N GLY A 22 -14.03 -2.19 -1.34
CA GLY A 22 -12.78 -2.51 -0.65
C GLY A 22 -11.95 -3.58 -1.39
N GLY A 23 -12.61 -4.60 -1.96
CA GLY A 23 -11.96 -5.66 -2.73
C GLY A 23 -11.33 -5.13 -4.01
N VAL A 24 -12.04 -4.29 -4.76
CA VAL A 24 -11.51 -3.64 -5.97
C VAL A 24 -10.31 -2.76 -5.64
N GLY A 25 -10.42 -1.92 -4.60
CA GLY A 25 -9.31 -1.07 -4.15
C GLY A 25 -8.08 -1.87 -3.74
N ASN A 26 -8.28 -2.94 -2.97
CA ASN A 26 -7.19 -3.82 -2.54
C ASN A 26 -6.52 -4.55 -3.72
N GLY A 27 -7.27 -4.91 -4.76
CA GLY A 27 -6.71 -5.50 -5.99
C GLY A 27 -5.75 -4.55 -6.73
N PHE A 28 -6.14 -3.29 -6.88
CA PHE A 28 -5.26 -2.26 -7.47
C PHE A 28 -3.99 -2.05 -6.63
N ILE A 29 -4.14 -1.96 -5.30
CA ILE A 29 -3.01 -1.76 -4.40
C ILE A 29 -2.02 -2.93 -4.52
N LEU A 30 -2.48 -4.17 -4.45
CA LEU A 30 -1.62 -5.37 -4.48
C LEU A 30 -0.92 -5.59 -5.83
N THR A 31 -1.41 -4.98 -6.91
CA THR A 31 -0.78 -5.08 -8.23
C THR A 31 0.20 -3.94 -8.49
N ILE A 32 -0.17 -2.71 -8.12
CA ILE A 32 0.65 -1.51 -8.36
C ILE A 32 1.84 -1.45 -7.40
N PHE A 33 1.66 -1.74 -6.10
CA PHE A 33 2.72 -1.64 -5.11
C PHE A 33 3.98 -2.48 -5.42
N PRO A 34 3.89 -3.78 -5.71
CA PRO A 34 5.08 -4.59 -5.96
C PRO A 34 5.78 -4.18 -7.26
N VAL A 35 5.03 -3.74 -8.28
CA VAL A 35 5.60 -3.18 -9.51
C VAL A 35 6.38 -1.91 -9.20
N TYR A 36 5.76 -0.98 -8.48
CA TYR A 36 6.39 0.27 -8.08
C TYR A 36 7.64 0.02 -7.22
N ALA A 37 7.56 -0.89 -6.24
CA ALA A 37 8.70 -1.27 -5.41
C ALA A 37 9.84 -1.91 -6.22
N ALA A 38 9.52 -2.69 -7.26
CA ALA A 38 10.50 -3.28 -8.16
C ALA A 38 11.18 -2.23 -9.07
N GLU A 39 10.46 -1.18 -9.45
CA GLU A 39 11.00 -0.05 -10.23
C GLU A 39 11.96 0.82 -9.42
N LEU A 40 11.68 1.03 -8.14
CA LEU A 40 12.57 1.76 -7.24
C LEU A 40 13.79 0.95 -6.80
N ALA A 41 13.66 -0.38 -6.76
CA ALA A 41 14.70 -1.24 -6.20
C ALA A 41 15.87 -1.44 -7.17
N PRO A 42 17.13 -1.28 -6.70
CA PRO A 42 18.32 -1.62 -7.49
C PRO A 42 18.33 -3.11 -7.85
N GLY A 43 18.76 -3.44 -9.07
CA GLY A 43 18.63 -4.78 -9.67
C GLY A 43 19.06 -5.95 -8.79
N GLN A 44 20.09 -5.77 -7.96
CA GLN A 44 20.61 -6.79 -7.05
C GLN A 44 19.71 -7.08 -5.82
N TYR A 45 18.86 -6.14 -5.42
CA TYR A 45 18.05 -6.21 -4.20
C TYR A 45 16.54 -6.30 -4.48
N ARG A 46 16.12 -6.29 -5.75
CA ARG A 46 14.70 -6.37 -6.16
C ARG A 46 13.95 -7.52 -5.47
N GLY A 47 14.54 -8.71 -5.43
CA GLY A 47 13.95 -9.88 -4.76
C GLY A 47 13.76 -9.68 -3.26
N LYS A 48 14.71 -9.02 -2.58
CA LYS A 48 14.63 -8.76 -1.12
C LYS A 48 13.54 -7.73 -0.79
N VAL A 49 13.38 -6.71 -1.64
CA VAL A 49 12.32 -5.69 -1.44
C VAL A 49 10.94 -6.31 -1.59
N LEU A 50 10.75 -7.19 -2.57
CA LEU A 50 9.47 -7.86 -2.78
C LEU A 50 9.13 -8.86 -1.66
N THR A 51 10.12 -9.61 -1.17
CA THR A 51 9.89 -10.53 -0.04
C THR A 51 9.59 -9.77 1.25
N LEU A 52 10.25 -8.63 1.49
CA LEU A 52 9.92 -7.74 2.62
C LEU A 52 8.49 -7.19 2.52
N PHE A 53 8.03 -6.83 1.33
CA PHE A 53 6.65 -6.40 1.12
C PHE A 53 5.66 -7.50 1.51
N GLN A 54 5.85 -8.72 1.00
CA GLN A 54 4.98 -9.84 1.33
C GLN A 54 5.03 -10.21 2.82
N PHE A 55 6.22 -10.14 3.44
CA PHE A 55 6.39 -10.37 4.87
C PHE A 55 5.58 -9.36 5.71
N ASN A 56 5.60 -8.07 5.35
CA ASN A 56 4.80 -7.05 6.03
C ASN A 56 3.29 -7.33 5.95
N ILE A 57 2.79 -7.80 4.80
CA ILE A 57 1.38 -8.21 4.66
C ILE A 57 1.04 -9.32 5.65
N THR A 58 1.88 -10.36 5.72
CA THR A 58 1.65 -11.49 6.62
C THR A 58 1.66 -11.06 8.09
N VAL A 59 2.60 -10.19 8.50
CA VAL A 59 2.64 -9.63 9.85
C VAL A 59 1.39 -8.80 10.16
N GLY A 60 0.90 -8.01 9.20
CA GLY A 60 -0.33 -7.24 9.36
C GLY A 60 -1.55 -8.12 9.58
N ILE A 61 -1.70 -9.19 8.80
CA ILE A 61 -2.81 -10.16 8.97
C ILE A 61 -2.71 -10.85 10.34
N PHE A 62 -1.50 -11.23 10.76
CA PHE A 62 -1.26 -11.85 12.06
C PHE A 62 -1.65 -10.91 13.22
N LEU A 63 -1.21 -9.66 13.19
CA LEU A 63 -1.58 -8.65 14.20
C LEU A 63 -3.10 -8.45 14.26
N MET A 64 -3.76 -8.39 13.10
CA MET A 64 -5.21 -8.25 13.03
C MET A 64 -5.94 -9.48 13.61
N ALA A 65 -5.41 -10.69 13.42
CA ALA A 65 -5.96 -11.90 14.03
C ALA A 65 -5.88 -11.86 15.56
N LEU A 66 -4.76 -11.36 16.12
CA LEU A 66 -4.63 -11.16 17.57
C LEU A 66 -5.64 -10.13 18.08
N ILE A 67 -5.76 -8.98 17.42
CA ILE A 67 -6.71 -7.92 17.80
C ILE A 67 -8.15 -8.45 17.77
N ASN A 68 -8.54 -9.22 16.75
CA ASN A 68 -9.86 -9.84 16.69
C ASN A 68 -10.09 -10.81 17.84
N ASN A 69 -9.09 -11.60 18.24
CA ASN A 69 -9.20 -12.50 19.38
C ASN A 69 -9.43 -11.75 20.70
N PHE A 70 -8.75 -10.62 20.92
CA PHE A 70 -8.97 -9.77 22.10
C PHE A 70 -10.36 -9.09 22.10
N LEU A 71 -10.96 -8.88 20.93
CA LEU A 71 -12.24 -8.18 20.77
C LEU A 71 -13.45 -9.13 20.72
N ASP A 72 -13.25 -10.44 20.80
CA ASP A 72 -14.31 -11.47 20.62
C ASP A 72 -15.44 -11.36 21.67
N GLY A 73 -15.14 -10.80 22.85
CA GLY A 73 -16.13 -10.54 23.91
C GLY A 73 -16.85 -9.18 23.84
N VAL A 74 -16.51 -8.31 22.88
CA VAL A 74 -17.02 -6.94 22.82
C VAL A 74 -18.16 -6.83 21.81
N SER A 75 -19.33 -6.35 22.25
CA SER A 75 -20.55 -6.26 21.41
C SER A 75 -20.39 -5.42 20.13
N TYR A 76 -19.36 -4.58 20.03
CA TYR A 76 -19.01 -3.77 18.86
C TYR A 76 -17.59 -4.03 18.34
N GLY A 77 -16.95 -5.13 18.75
CA GLY A 77 -15.55 -5.46 18.43
C GLY A 77 -15.25 -5.47 16.93
N TRP A 78 -16.17 -5.99 16.11
CA TRP A 78 -16.03 -6.00 14.65
C TRP A 78 -15.94 -4.60 14.01
N ARG A 79 -16.64 -3.60 14.58
CA ARG A 79 -16.58 -2.20 14.09
C ARG A 79 -15.25 -1.56 14.44
N ILE A 80 -14.76 -1.84 15.65
CA ILE A 80 -13.46 -1.38 16.13
C ILE A 80 -12.36 -2.00 15.26
N GLY A 81 -12.49 -3.26 14.88
CA GLY A 81 -11.56 -3.92 13.96
C GLY A 81 -11.43 -3.20 12.61
N PHE A 82 -12.55 -2.77 12.01
CA PHE A 82 -12.52 -1.95 10.80
C PHE A 82 -11.91 -0.56 11.03
N ALA A 83 -12.27 0.10 12.14
CA ALA A 83 -11.75 1.43 12.48
C ALA A 83 -10.23 1.42 12.66
N ILE A 84 -9.68 0.39 13.28
CA ILE A 84 -8.23 0.23 13.48
C ILE A 84 -7.50 0.12 12.15
N GLN A 85 -8.04 -0.58 11.16
CA GLN A 85 -7.42 -0.70 9.83
C GLN A 85 -7.41 0.62 9.04
N CYS A 86 -8.37 1.51 9.29
CA CYS A 86 -8.40 2.84 8.66
C CYS A 86 -7.21 3.71 9.10
N ILE A 87 -6.71 3.55 10.32
CA ILE A 87 -5.61 4.37 10.87
C ILE A 87 -4.31 4.22 10.05
N PRO A 88 -3.71 3.02 9.89
CA PRO A 88 -2.50 2.86 9.09
C PRO A 88 -2.74 3.19 7.61
N CYS A 89 -3.94 2.94 7.09
CA CYS A 89 -4.30 3.28 5.72
C CYS A 89 -4.20 4.81 5.47
N LEU A 90 -4.76 5.62 6.37
CA LEU A 90 -4.67 7.07 6.29
C LEU A 90 -3.22 7.58 6.43
N ILE A 91 -2.46 7.01 7.38
CA ILE A 91 -1.05 7.38 7.58
C ILE A 91 -0.25 7.13 6.29
N ILE A 92 -0.39 5.95 5.69
CA ILE A 92 0.30 5.59 4.45
C ILE A 92 -0.18 6.48 3.30
N PHE A 93 -1.48 6.75 3.20
CA PHE A 93 -2.04 7.62 2.16
C PHE A 93 -1.43 9.03 2.20
N PHE A 94 -1.39 9.66 3.39
CA PHE A 94 -0.77 10.97 3.55
C PHE A 94 0.74 10.91 3.30
N MET A 95 1.43 9.87 3.79
CA MET A 95 2.86 9.70 3.51
C MET A 95 3.15 9.57 2.01
N CYS A 96 2.35 8.81 1.27
CA CYS A 96 2.50 8.66 -0.17
C CYS A 96 2.35 9.99 -0.91
N ILE A 97 1.37 10.82 -0.54
CA ILE A 97 1.13 12.11 -1.20
C ILE A 97 2.27 13.10 -0.95
N PHE A 98 2.82 13.13 0.27
CA PHE A 98 3.82 14.15 0.63
C PHE A 98 5.27 13.75 0.37
N PHE A 99 5.61 12.46 0.44
CA PHE A 99 7.01 12.00 0.44
C PHE A 99 7.40 11.12 -0.75
N LEU A 100 6.44 10.57 -1.48
CA LEU A 100 6.75 9.55 -2.48
C LEU A 100 7.00 10.19 -3.85
N PRO A 101 8.24 10.13 -4.40
CA PRO A 101 8.49 10.61 -5.75
C PRO A 101 7.81 9.71 -6.79
N GLU A 102 7.40 10.27 -7.93
CA GLU A 102 6.87 9.47 -9.04
C GLU A 102 7.90 8.44 -9.53
N SER A 103 7.43 7.32 -10.09
CA SER A 103 8.33 6.27 -10.51
C SER A 103 9.25 6.79 -11.64
N PRO A 104 10.58 6.60 -11.56
CA PRO A 104 11.50 7.16 -12.56
C PRO A 104 11.19 6.70 -13.99
N ARG A 105 10.69 5.47 -14.13
CA ARG A 105 10.30 4.89 -15.43
C ARG A 105 9.06 5.56 -16.02
N TYR A 106 8.10 5.93 -15.17
CA TYR A 106 6.94 6.72 -15.58
C TYR A 106 7.36 8.12 -16.05
N LEU A 107 8.25 8.78 -15.32
CA LEU A 107 8.77 10.11 -15.67
C LEU A 107 9.53 10.09 -17.01
N MET A 108 10.33 9.05 -17.28
CA MET A 108 10.98 8.85 -18.58
C MET A 108 9.97 8.69 -19.72
N LYS A 109 8.88 7.93 -19.51
CA LYS A 109 7.83 7.75 -20.53
C LYS A 109 7.07 9.05 -20.85
N GLN A 110 7.01 9.98 -19.90
CA GLN A 110 6.39 11.30 -20.06
C GLN A 110 7.35 12.37 -20.62
N ASN A 111 8.55 12.00 -21.09
CA ASN A 111 9.61 12.92 -21.52
C ASN A 111 10.06 13.93 -20.44
N ARG A 112 9.84 13.65 -19.15
CA ARG A 112 10.28 14.47 -18.02
C ARG A 112 11.64 13.97 -17.50
N GLU A 113 12.66 14.06 -18.34
CA GLU A 113 13.99 13.50 -18.04
C GLU A 113 14.67 14.13 -16.82
N GLU A 114 14.52 15.44 -16.61
CA GLU A 114 15.15 16.13 -15.47
C GLU A 114 14.59 15.64 -14.14
N GLU A 115 13.28 15.42 -14.06
CA GLU A 115 12.62 14.91 -12.87
C GLU A 115 12.92 13.43 -12.65
N ALA A 116 13.01 12.63 -13.72
CA ALA A 116 13.44 11.25 -13.63
C ALA A 116 14.86 11.14 -13.06
N ARG A 117 15.78 12.04 -13.47
CA ARG A 117 17.14 12.12 -12.93
C ARG A 117 17.15 12.54 -11.47
N ALA A 118 16.37 13.55 -11.09
CA ALA A 118 16.28 13.99 -9.69
C ALA A 118 15.70 12.88 -8.77
N ALA A 119 14.68 12.15 -9.23
CA ALA A 119 14.12 11.01 -8.52
C ALA A 119 15.14 9.87 -8.40
N LEU A 120 15.86 9.54 -9.48
CA LEU A 120 16.95 8.55 -9.45
C LEU A 120 18.07 8.97 -8.51
N GLU A 121 18.52 10.23 -8.53
CA GLU A 121 19.54 10.72 -7.60
C GLU A 121 19.08 10.62 -6.14
N HIS A 122 17.81 10.93 -5.86
CA HIS A 122 17.24 10.79 -4.52
C HIS A 122 17.21 9.33 -4.05
N LEU A 123 16.79 8.41 -4.92
CA LEU A 123 16.71 6.96 -4.63
C LEU A 123 18.08 6.29 -4.56
N CYS A 124 19.03 6.75 -5.38
CA CYS A 124 20.34 6.15 -5.55
C CYS A 124 21.45 6.80 -4.73
N ARG A 125 21.15 7.79 -3.87
CA ARG A 125 22.11 8.53 -3.02
C ARG A 125 23.07 7.68 -2.17
N GLY A 126 22.88 6.36 -2.08
CA GLY A 126 23.77 5.41 -1.39
C GLY A 126 24.49 4.37 -2.26
N THR A 127 24.27 4.30 -3.58
CA THR A 127 24.86 3.26 -4.45
C THR A 127 26.00 3.84 -5.29
N LYS A 128 27.25 3.49 -4.97
CA LYS A 128 28.48 3.98 -5.63
C LYS A 128 28.55 3.81 -7.17
N ASN A 129 27.67 3.00 -7.77
CA ASN A 129 27.63 2.69 -9.21
C ASN A 129 26.33 3.13 -9.93
N ALA A 130 25.43 3.87 -9.26
CA ALA A 130 24.11 4.17 -9.82
C ALA A 130 24.12 5.11 -11.02
N THR A 131 25.05 6.06 -11.09
CA THR A 131 25.23 6.96 -12.25
C THR A 131 25.64 6.21 -13.51
N VAL A 132 26.23 5.02 -13.40
CA VAL A 132 26.63 4.18 -14.54
C VAL A 132 25.47 3.31 -15.03
N ILE A 133 24.62 2.83 -14.11
CA ILE A 133 23.45 2.02 -14.45
C ILE A 133 22.33 2.89 -15.05
N ALA A 134 22.10 4.08 -14.47
CA ALA A 134 21.17 5.06 -15.02
C ALA A 134 21.55 5.53 -16.44
N LYS A 135 22.83 5.45 -16.81
CA LYS A 135 23.33 5.81 -18.14
C LYS A 135 23.30 4.64 -19.15
N ASN A 136 23.15 3.40 -18.68
CA ASN A 136 23.15 2.19 -19.50
C ASN A 136 21.75 1.58 -19.72
N GLU A 137 20.75 1.96 -18.91
CA GLU A 137 19.35 1.57 -19.13
C GLU A 137 18.52 2.64 -19.87
N ILE A 138 19.15 3.74 -20.30
CA ILE A 138 18.59 4.75 -21.22
C ILE A 138 19.17 4.53 -22.61
#